data_AF-A0A956I7V8-F1
#
_entry.id   AF-A0A956I7V8-F1
#
_cell.length_a   1.000
_cell.length_b   1.000
_cell.length_c   1.000
_cell.angle_alpha   90.00
_cell.angle_beta   90.00
_cell.angle_gamma   90.00
#
_symmetry.space_group_name_H-M   'P 1'
#
loop_
_entity.id
_entity.type
_entity.pdbx_description
1 polymer ?
#
loop_
_entity_poly.entity_id
_entity_poly.type
_entity_poly.pdbx_seq_one_letter_code
_entity_poly.pdbx_strand_id
1 'polypeptide(L)'
;MSVKKTLEFLRRPGEAAVEHDDVAAAATIVGATDPGCVRERNEDQFVVARLERSILVEQCGYEGNDGTRHTDHPVARLMMVADGMGGQLSGDVASAVVTDAMLQYAFSMMPW
;
A
#
# COMPACT_ATOMS: atom_id res chain seq x y z
N MET A 1 19.18 -16.92 -34.09
CA MET A 1 19.13 -17.35 -32.68
C MET A 1 17.85 -16.78 -32.12
N SER A 2 16.84 -17.61 -31.79
CA SER A 2 15.52 -17.11 -31.41
C SER A 2 15.60 -16.42 -30.05
N VAL A 3 15.06 -15.21 -29.94
CA VAL A 3 14.90 -14.43 -28.70
C VAL A 3 14.33 -15.29 -27.56
N LYS A 4 13.52 -16.31 -27.91
CA LYS A 4 12.97 -17.30 -26.98
C LYS A 4 14.04 -18.02 -26.14
N LYS A 5 15.20 -18.37 -26.70
CA LYS A 5 16.24 -19.15 -25.99
C LYS A 5 17.13 -18.30 -25.06
N THR A 6 17.25 -17.00 -25.32
CA THR A 6 18.13 -16.10 -24.53
C THR A 6 17.41 -15.57 -23.29
N LEU A 7 16.07 -15.54 -23.30
CA LEU A 7 15.26 -14.98 -22.21
C LEU A 7 14.68 -16.05 -21.26
N GLU A 8 14.86 -17.34 -21.53
CA GLU A 8 14.43 -18.44 -20.62
C GLU A 8 15.06 -18.36 -19.22
N PHE A 9 16.21 -17.70 -19.09
CA PHE A 9 16.87 -17.42 -17.81
C PHE A 9 16.27 -16.22 -17.05
N LEU A 10 15.59 -15.29 -17.74
CA LEU A 10 15.32 -13.96 -17.20
C LEU A 10 14.03 -13.80 -16.39
N ARG A 11 13.02 -14.66 -16.56
CA ARG A 11 11.88 -14.83 -15.62
C ARG A 11 10.93 -15.89 -16.16
N ARG A 12 10.37 -16.77 -15.33
CA ARG A 12 9.29 -17.65 -15.79
C ARG A 12 7.97 -16.87 -15.81
N PRO A 13 7.14 -17.01 -16.87
CA PRO A 13 5.79 -16.48 -16.88
C PRO A 13 5.01 -17.04 -15.67
N GLY A 14 4.47 -16.15 -14.82
CA GLY A 14 3.67 -16.55 -13.66
C GLY A 14 4.44 -17.18 -12.49
N GLU A 15 5.76 -16.98 -12.37
CA GLU A 15 6.49 -17.42 -11.17
C GLU A 15 5.95 -16.64 -9.97
N ALA A 16 5.26 -17.36 -9.07
CA ALA A 16 4.77 -16.82 -7.81
C ALA A 16 5.94 -16.12 -7.10
N ALA A 17 5.70 -14.90 -6.62
CA ALA A 17 6.69 -14.17 -5.85
C ALA A 17 7.20 -15.10 -4.74
N VAL A 18 8.50 -15.42 -4.79
CA VAL A 18 9.14 -16.10 -3.66
C VAL A 18 8.97 -15.15 -2.49
N GLU A 19 8.14 -15.52 -1.50
CA GLU A 19 7.99 -14.75 -0.27
C GLU A 19 9.36 -14.65 0.41
N HIS A 20 10.11 -13.59 0.11
CA HIS A 20 11.14 -13.12 1.00
C HIS A 20 10.42 -12.38 2.11
N ASP A 21 10.23 -13.10 3.23
CA ASP A 21 9.68 -12.54 4.45
C ASP A 21 10.68 -11.50 4.95
N ASP A 22 10.45 -10.23 4.61
CA ASP A 22 11.13 -9.13 5.27
C ASP A 22 10.76 -9.24 6.75
N VAL A 23 11.66 -9.78 7.56
CA VAL A 23 11.41 -10.08 8.98
C VAL A 23 11.02 -8.81 9.76
N ALA A 24 11.41 -7.63 9.26
CA ALA A 24 10.95 -6.32 9.75
C ALA A 24 9.52 -5.94 9.31
N ALA A 25 9.04 -6.45 8.17
CA ALA A 25 7.68 -6.30 7.64
C ALA A 25 6.70 -7.41 8.10
N ALA A 26 7.21 -8.49 8.71
CA ALA A 26 6.46 -9.63 9.24
C ALA A 26 5.58 -9.31 10.47
N ALA A 27 5.61 -8.07 10.97
CA ALA A 27 4.76 -7.64 12.06
C ALA A 27 3.28 -7.60 11.64
N THR A 28 2.42 -8.25 12.43
CA THR A 28 0.98 -8.03 12.38
C THR A 28 0.68 -6.69 13.04
N ILE A 29 0.37 -5.70 12.22
CA ILE A 29 0.03 -4.34 12.67
C ILE A 29 -1.48 -4.18 12.56
N VAL A 30 -2.10 -3.79 13.67
CA VAL A 30 -3.53 -3.50 13.78
C VAL A 30 -3.70 -2.13 14.42
N GLY A 31 -4.82 -1.48 14.14
CA GLY A 31 -5.18 -0.23 14.80
C GLY A 31 -6.62 -0.29 15.32
N ALA A 32 -6.87 0.51 16.35
CA ALA A 32 -8.16 0.68 16.97
C ALA A 32 -8.28 2.14 17.41
N THR A 33 -9.50 2.67 17.39
CA THR A 33 -9.82 4.02 17.87
C THR A 33 -11.13 3.97 18.64
N ASP A 34 -11.27 4.83 19.64
CA ASP A 34 -12.44 4.89 20.52
C ASP A 34 -12.75 6.36 20.88
N PRO A 35 -14.03 6.80 20.81
CA PRO A 35 -14.42 8.18 21.15
C PRO A 35 -14.23 8.53 22.64
N GLY A 36 -14.03 7.53 23.49
CA GLY A 36 -13.97 7.66 24.94
C GLY A 36 -15.34 7.83 25.57
N CYS A 37 -15.37 8.39 26.78
CA CYS A 37 -16.58 8.47 27.60
C CYS A 37 -17.35 9.80 27.49
N VAL A 38 -16.70 10.85 26.98
CA VAL A 38 -17.20 12.24 27.09
C VAL A 38 -17.62 12.82 25.75
N ARG A 39 -16.92 12.46 24.67
CA ARG A 39 -17.19 13.02 23.34
C ARG A 39 -18.30 12.24 22.65
N GLU A 40 -19.18 12.95 21.96
CA GLU A 40 -20.24 12.33 21.14
C GLU A 40 -19.70 11.73 19.83
N ARG A 41 -18.54 12.22 19.37
CA ARG A 41 -17.93 11.82 18.10
C ARG A 41 -16.46 11.49 18.31
N ASN A 42 -16.01 10.49 17.58
CA ASN A 42 -14.60 10.19 17.47
C ASN A 42 -13.99 11.11 16.39
N GLU A 43 -13.11 12.01 16.80
CA GLU A 43 -12.41 12.92 15.90
C GLU A 43 -11.04 12.36 15.48
N ASP A 44 -10.65 11.19 15.98
CA ASP A 44 -9.37 10.56 15.69
C ASP A 44 -9.50 9.67 14.45
N GLN A 45 -8.53 9.79 13.54
CA GLN A 45 -8.40 8.91 12.38
C GLN A 45 -7.05 8.23 12.38
N PHE A 46 -6.97 7.01 11.84
CA PHE A 46 -5.71 6.32 11.68
C PHE A 46 -5.70 5.49 10.39
N VAL A 47 -4.49 5.19 9.90
CA VAL A 47 -4.30 4.24 8.80
C VAL A 47 -3.13 3.32 9.08
N VAL A 48 -3.31 2.06 8.71
CA VAL A 48 -2.25 1.04 8.62
C VAL A 48 -2.25 0.53 7.18
N ALA A 49 -1.19 0.82 6.43
CA ALA A 49 -1.08 0.47 5.02
C ALA A 49 0.19 -0.33 4.73
N ARG A 50 0.10 -1.23 3.74
CA ARG A 50 1.25 -1.79 3.04
C ARG A 50 1.48 -0.97 1.79
N LEU A 51 2.73 -0.61 1.53
CA LEU A 51 3.13 0.12 0.34
C LEU A 51 3.83 -0.85 -0.59
N GLU A 52 3.19 -1.18 -1.71
CA GLU A 52 3.64 -2.18 -2.67
C GLU A 52 3.63 -1.59 -4.08
N ARG A 53 4.66 -1.89 -4.87
CA ARG A 53 4.72 -1.51 -6.27
C ARG A 53 4.08 -2.62 -7.10
N SER A 54 3.15 -2.27 -8.00
CA SER A 54 2.59 -3.26 -8.92
C SER A 54 2.50 -2.73 -10.36
N ILE A 55 2.71 -3.62 -11.32
CA ILE A 55 2.51 -3.40 -12.75
C ILE A 55 1.45 -4.40 -13.21
N LEU A 56 0.40 -3.91 -13.86
CA LEU A 56 -0.55 -4.74 -14.58
C LEU A 56 -0.21 -4.67 -16.08
N VAL A 57 0.10 -5.82 -16.69
CA VAL A 57 0.37 -5.92 -18.12
C VAL A 57 -0.98 -6.03 -18.83
N GLU A 58 -1.45 -4.94 -19.43
CA GLU A 58 -2.70 -4.97 -20.20
C GLU A 58 -2.54 -5.72 -21.52
N GLN A 59 -1.40 -5.51 -22.20
CA GLN A 59 -1.05 -6.19 -23.44
C GLN A 59 0.46 -6.14 -23.69
N CYS A 60 1.05 -7.20 -24.23
CA CYS A 60 2.43 -7.20 -24.70
C CYS A 60 2.66 -8.19 -25.87
N GLY A 61 3.77 -8.02 -26.59
CA GLY A 61 4.15 -8.92 -27.69
C GLY A 61 4.77 -10.25 -27.25
N TYR A 62 4.85 -10.51 -25.94
CA TYR A 62 5.36 -11.76 -25.37
C TYR A 62 4.19 -12.65 -24.96
N GLU A 63 4.07 -13.79 -25.64
CA GLU A 63 2.98 -14.74 -25.45
C GLU A 63 2.86 -15.17 -23.99
N GLY A 64 1.65 -15.01 -23.42
CA GLY A 64 1.33 -15.42 -22.05
C GLY A 64 1.52 -14.37 -20.96
N ASN A 65 1.89 -13.12 -21.29
CA ASN A 65 2.02 -12.06 -20.28
C ASN A 65 0.82 -11.10 -20.19
N ASP A 66 -0.10 -11.14 -21.15
CA ASP A 66 -1.31 -10.30 -21.13
C ASP A 66 -2.16 -10.64 -19.89
N GLY A 67 -2.59 -9.63 -19.16
CA GLY A 67 -3.33 -9.77 -17.91
C GLY A 67 -2.47 -10.16 -16.69
N THR A 68 -1.15 -10.34 -16.85
CA THR A 68 -0.29 -10.65 -15.70
C THR A 68 -0.06 -9.43 -14.82
N ARG A 69 -0.01 -9.65 -13.51
CA ARG A 69 0.36 -8.63 -12.53
C ARG A 69 1.73 -8.95 -11.94
N HIS A 70 2.64 -8.00 -12.05
CA HIS A 70 3.93 -8.05 -11.37
C HIS A 70 3.86 -7.16 -10.14
N THR A 71 3.71 -7.75 -8.97
CA THR A 71 3.88 -7.08 -7.68
C THR A 71 5.31 -7.29 -7.21
N ASP A 72 5.93 -6.23 -6.68
CA ASP A 72 7.11 -6.36 -5.82
C ASP A 72 6.66 -6.66 -4.39
N HIS A 73 7.59 -7.04 -3.52
CA HIS A 73 7.34 -7.14 -2.07
C HIS A 73 6.88 -5.78 -1.52
N PRO A 74 6.12 -5.73 -0.39
CA PRO A 74 5.80 -4.47 0.24
C PRO A 74 7.09 -3.75 0.63
N VAL A 75 7.42 -2.71 -0.10
CA VAL A 75 8.64 -1.90 0.04
C VAL A 75 8.66 -1.20 1.40
N ALA A 76 7.48 -0.95 1.98
CA ALA A 76 7.33 -0.35 3.30
C ALA A 76 5.96 -0.61 3.95
N ARG A 77 5.87 -0.25 5.25
CA ARG A 77 4.62 -0.12 5.99
C ARG A 77 4.42 1.35 6.37
N LEU A 78 3.20 1.87 6.22
CA LEU A 78 2.82 3.19 6.69
C LEU A 78 1.82 3.07 7.84
N MET A 79 2.13 3.73 8.94
CA MET A 79 1.25 3.87 10.10
C MET A 79 1.11 5.35 10.39
N MET A 80 -0.12 5.82 10.53
CA MET A 80 -0.41 7.22 10.83
C MET A 80 -1.61 7.31 11.74
N VAL A 81 -1.57 8.27 12.66
CA VAL A 81 -2.68 8.66 13.52
C VAL A 81 -2.83 10.18 13.38
N ALA A 82 -4.06 10.64 13.18
CA ALA A 82 -4.45 12.04 13.11
C ALA A 82 -5.44 12.31 14.24
N ASP A 83 -5.00 13.08 15.24
CA ASP A 83 -5.79 13.54 16.38
C ASP A 83 -6.60 14.78 15.94
N GLY A 84 -7.91 14.61 15.80
CA GLY A 84 -8.82 15.68 15.43
C GLY A 84 -9.08 16.59 16.63
N MET A 85 -8.58 17.82 16.56
CA MET A 85 -8.78 18.84 17.59
C MET A 85 -9.87 19.80 17.12
N GLY A 86 -11.15 19.44 17.29
CA GLY A 86 -12.26 20.22 16.75
C GLY A 86 -13.36 20.54 17.75
N GLY A 87 -13.83 19.53 18.49
CA GLY A 87 -14.87 19.57 19.54
C GLY A 87 -16.24 20.17 19.18
N GLN A 88 -16.32 21.01 18.16
CA GLN A 88 -17.46 21.86 17.78
C GLN A 88 -17.54 22.14 16.27
N LEU A 89 -16.42 22.24 15.52
CA LEU A 89 -16.45 22.73 14.13
C LEU A 89 -16.21 21.69 13.01
N SER A 90 -15.47 20.60 13.25
CA SER A 90 -15.30 19.39 12.40
C SER A 90 -13.90 18.75 12.59
N GLY A 91 -13.54 18.32 13.81
CA GLY A 91 -12.23 17.68 14.03
C GLY A 91 -12.10 16.34 13.28
N ASP A 92 -13.22 15.64 13.13
CA ASP A 92 -13.39 14.43 12.34
C ASP A 92 -13.11 14.63 10.85
N VAL A 93 -13.57 15.73 10.27
CA VAL A 93 -13.30 16.06 8.87
C VAL A 93 -11.83 16.42 8.68
N ALA A 94 -11.26 17.21 9.60
CA ALA A 94 -9.86 17.62 9.51
C ALA A 94 -8.90 16.42 9.59
N SER A 95 -9.11 15.52 10.54
CA SER A 95 -8.29 14.30 10.70
C SER A 95 -8.44 13.35 9.51
N ALA A 96 -9.64 13.22 8.95
CA ALA A 96 -9.87 12.44 7.74
C ALA A 96 -9.15 13.03 6.51
N VAL A 97 -9.26 14.35 6.31
CA VAL A 97 -8.61 15.06 5.18
C VAL A 97 -7.10 14.95 5.26
N VAL A 98 -6.50 15.10 6.45
CA VAL A 98 -5.05 14.93 6.62
C VAL A 98 -4.63 13.49 6.33
N THR A 99 -5.37 12.50 6.81
CA THR A 99 -5.07 11.09 6.58
C THR A 99 -5.09 10.76 5.08
N ASP A 100 -6.12 11.21 4.35
CA ASP A 100 -6.22 11.02 2.90
C ASP A 100 -5.11 11.74 2.14
N ALA A 101 -4.86 13.02 2.44
CA ALA A 101 -3.81 13.81 1.79
C ALA A 101 -2.43 13.19 1.99
N MET A 102 -2.14 12.65 3.18
CA MET A 102 -0.87 12.00 3.47
C MET A 102 -0.71 10.65 2.77
N LEU A 103 -1.80 9.89 2.59
CA LEU A 103 -1.77 8.67 1.78
C LEU A 103 -1.46 8.99 0.31
N GLN A 104 -2.11 10.01 -0.26
CA GLN A 104 -1.85 10.45 -1.63
C GLN A 104 -0.42 11.00 -1.79
N TYR A 105 0.07 11.75 -0.79
CA TYR A 105 1.43 12.27 -0.78
C TYR A 105 2.46 11.13 -0.72
N ALA A 106 2.28 10.17 0.19
CA ALA A 106 3.13 9.00 0.29
C ALA A 106 3.16 8.25 -1.04
N PHE A 107 1.99 8.01 -1.63
CA PHE A 107 1.90 7.38 -2.95
C PHE A 107 2.66 8.16 -4.04
N SER A 108 2.61 9.49 -4.04
CA SER A 108 3.24 10.31 -5.07
C SER A 108 4.76 10.45 -4.91
N MET A 109 5.25 10.44 -3.67
CA MET A 109 6.66 10.68 -3.36
C MET A 109 7.51 9.41 -3.30
N MET A 110 6.89 8.24 -3.17
CA MET A 110 7.64 7.00 -3.12
C MET A 110 8.45 6.82 -4.42
N PRO A 111 9.75 6.51 -4.32
CA PRO A 111 10.59 6.21 -5.47
C PRO A 111 10.22 4.81 -5.98
N TRP A 112 9.13 4.72 -6.75
CA TRP A 112 8.66 3.48 -7.36
C TRP A 112 9.63 2.96 -8.40
#